data_AF-A0A430FUK1-F1
#
_entry.id   AF-A0A430FUK1-F1
#
_cell.length_a   1.000
_cell.length_b   1.000
_cell.length_c   1.000
_cell.angle_alpha   90.00
_cell.angle_beta   90.00
_cell.angle_gamma   90.00
#
_symmetry.space_group_name_H-M   'P 1'
#
loop_
_entity.id
_entity.type
_entity.pdbx_description
1 polymer ?
#
loop_
_entity_poly.entity_id
_entity_poly.type
_entity_poly.pdbx_seq_one_letter_code
_entity_poly.pdbx_strand_id
1 'polypeptide(L)'
;MRDWTIESTIGLVTAIGAVVAAALLGALMGVLFPVSPATPSQTTSVETISTNGVSVPCLTVRDRSGRIDAIDCRWDNATHTGPTTGKEH
;
A
#
# COMPACT_ATOMS: atom_id res chain seq x y z
N MET A 1 -49.15 28.67 28.99
CA MET A 1 -48.05 27.69 29.16
C MET A 1 -48.40 26.53 28.23
N ARG A 2 -47.48 26.07 27.37
CA ARG A 2 -47.77 24.95 26.47
C ARG A 2 -47.68 23.67 27.29
N ASP A 3 -48.82 23.03 27.52
CA ASP A 3 -48.87 21.76 28.24
C ASP A 3 -48.14 20.70 27.42
N TRP A 4 -46.97 20.31 27.89
CA TRP A 4 -46.19 19.25 27.25
C TRP A 4 -46.82 17.91 27.65
N THR A 5 -47.46 17.25 26.70
CA THR A 5 -48.07 15.95 26.92
C THR A 5 -46.99 14.86 27.05
N ILE A 6 -47.24 13.86 27.89
CA ILE A 6 -46.37 12.69 28.11
C ILE A 6 -45.96 12.04 26.78
N GLU A 7 -46.87 12.03 25.81
CA GLU A 7 -46.67 11.51 24.45
C GLU A 7 -45.55 12.27 23.69
N SER A 8 -45.44 13.58 23.89
CA SER A 8 -44.37 14.39 23.30
C SER A 8 -43.02 14.18 24.00
N THR A 9 -43.02 13.82 25.29
CA THR A 9 -41.81 13.43 26.02
C THR A 9 -41.27 12.08 25.55
N ILE A 10 -42.15 11.10 25.36
CA ILE A 10 -41.79 9.77 24.84
C ILE A 10 -41.23 9.88 23.42
N GLY A 11 -41.87 10.67 22.55
CA GLY A 11 -41.38 10.93 21.20
C GLY A 11 -39.98 11.55 21.19
N LEU A 12 -39.73 12.52 22.07
CA LEU A 12 -38.42 13.16 22.19
C LEU A 12 -37.34 12.18 22.67
N VAL A 13 -37.62 11.38 23.69
CA VAL A 13 -36.67 10.39 24.22
C VAL A 13 -36.34 9.34 23.16
N THR A 14 -37.33 8.90 22.40
CA THR A 14 -37.14 7.92 21.32
C THR A 14 -36.28 8.48 20.19
N ALA A 15 -36.49 9.74 19.81
CA ALA A 15 -35.69 10.42 18.80
C ALA A 15 -34.23 10.58 19.24
N ILE A 16 -33.99 11.01 20.47
CA ILE A 16 -32.64 11.12 21.05
C ILE A 16 -31.98 9.74 21.08
N GLY A 17 -32.70 8.71 21.54
CA GLY A 17 -32.20 7.34 21.58
C GLY A 17 -31.79 6.82 20.20
N ALA A 18 -32.59 7.10 19.16
CA ALA A 18 -32.27 6.72 17.79
C ALA A 18 -31.01 7.42 17.26
N VAL A 19 -30.83 8.71 17.55
CA VAL A 19 -29.64 9.48 17.15
C VAL A 19 -28.38 8.91 17.84
N VAL A 20 -28.47 8.62 19.13
CA VAL A 20 -27.35 8.03 19.89
C VAL A 20 -27.01 6.64 19.34
N ALA A 21 -28.01 5.80 19.08
CA ALA A 21 -27.80 4.48 18.49
C ALA A 21 -27.12 4.55 17.12
N ALA A 22 -27.56 5.48 16.25
CA ALA A 22 -26.96 5.68 14.94
C ALA A 22 -25.49 6.16 15.04
N ALA A 23 -25.20 7.07 15.98
CA ALA A 23 -23.83 7.54 16.21
C ALA A 23 -22.91 6.42 16.73
N LEU A 24 -23.41 5.57 17.64
CA LEU A 24 -22.67 4.41 18.14
C LEU A 24 -22.39 3.39 17.03
N LEU A 25 -23.36 3.11 16.18
CA LEU A 25 -23.18 2.23 15.02
C LEU A 25 -22.15 2.80 14.03
N GLY A 26 -22.22 4.11 13.73
CA GLY A 26 -21.24 4.77 12.87
C GLY A 26 -19.82 4.71 13.44
N ALA A 27 -19.67 4.93 14.75
CA ALA A 27 -18.38 4.79 15.42
C ALA A 27 -17.84 3.36 15.39
N LEU A 28 -18.70 2.36 15.66
CA LEU A 28 -18.35 0.94 15.56
C LEU A 28 -17.89 0.57 14.15
N MET A 29 -18.58 1.05 13.12
CA MET A 29 -18.18 0.81 11.73
C MET A 29 -16.82 1.43 11.41
N GLY A 30 -16.51 2.62 11.90
CA GLY A 30 -15.19 3.23 11.74
C GLY A 30 -14.04 2.45 12.41
N VAL A 31 -14.33 1.81 13.55
CA VAL A 31 -13.35 0.97 14.27
C VAL A 31 -13.19 -0.41 13.63
N LEU A 32 -14.29 -1.03 13.20
CA LEU A 32 -14.29 -2.38 12.64
C LEU A 32 -13.83 -2.41 11.17
N PHE A 33 -14.07 -1.33 10.43
CA PHE A 33 -13.69 -1.19 9.02
C PHE A 33 -12.80 0.05 8.86
N PRO A 34 -11.56 0.00 9.40
CA PRO A 34 -10.63 1.09 9.18
C PRO A 34 -10.39 1.20 7.67
N VAL A 35 -10.77 2.35 7.10
CA VAL A 35 -10.55 2.67 5.69
C VAL A 35 -9.06 3.00 5.51
N SER A 36 -8.22 1.99 5.68
CA SER A 36 -6.80 2.13 5.38
C SER A 36 -6.64 2.02 3.86
N PRO A 37 -5.95 2.97 3.20
CA PRO A 37 -5.54 2.75 1.82
C PRO A 37 -4.71 1.46 1.79
N ALA A 38 -5.01 0.58 0.84
CA ALA A 38 -4.21 -0.62 0.64
C ALA A 38 -2.77 -0.17 0.36
N THR A 39 -1.86 -0.35 1.32
CA THR A 39 -0.45 -0.08 1.08
C THR A 39 -0.02 -0.97 -0.08
N PRO A 40 0.46 -0.42 -1.22
CA PRO A 40 0.92 -1.24 -2.31
C PRO A 40 2.08 -2.08 -1.78
N SER A 41 1.84 -3.38 -1.72
CA SER A 41 2.80 -4.37 -1.27
C SER A 41 3.86 -4.51 -2.36
N GLN A 42 4.90 -3.69 -2.26
CA GLN A 42 6.04 -3.70 -3.17
C GLN A 42 7.07 -4.72 -2.67
N THR A 43 7.62 -5.49 -3.60
CA THR A 43 8.70 -6.43 -3.35
C THR A 43 9.95 -5.91 -4.04
N THR A 44 11.05 -5.77 -3.30
CA THR A 44 12.36 -5.42 -3.85
C THR A 44 13.17 -6.69 -4.05
N SER A 45 13.70 -6.86 -5.26
CA SER A 45 14.57 -7.98 -5.64
C SER A 45 15.84 -7.46 -6.27
N VAL A 46 16.96 -8.15 -6.09
CA VAL A 46 18.21 -7.88 -6.80
C VAL A 46 18.36 -8.91 -7.91
N GLU A 47 18.38 -8.46 -9.15
CA GLU A 47 18.51 -9.27 -10.35
C GLU A 47 19.79 -8.88 -11.11
N THR A 48 20.55 -9.86 -11.58
CA THR A 48 21.74 -9.58 -12.39
C THR A 48 21.37 -9.60 -13.87
N ILE A 49 21.53 -8.46 -14.55
CA ILE A 49 21.33 -8.36 -16.00
C ILE A 49 22.69 -8.50 -16.67
N SER A 50 22.81 -9.49 -17.58
CA SER A 50 24.02 -9.70 -18.38
C SER A 50 23.80 -9.19 -19.80
N THR A 51 24.66 -8.30 -20.28
CA THR A 51 24.66 -7.77 -21.64
C THR A 51 26.09 -7.74 -22.17
N ASN A 52 26.34 -8.37 -23.33
CA ASN A 52 27.66 -8.40 -23.98
C ASN A 52 28.81 -8.86 -23.05
N GLY A 53 28.55 -9.83 -22.16
CA GLY A 53 29.55 -10.35 -21.22
C GLY A 53 29.77 -9.49 -19.96
N VAL A 54 29.04 -8.39 -19.82
CA VAL A 54 29.04 -7.55 -18.62
C VAL A 54 27.82 -7.88 -17.77
N SER A 55 28.05 -8.26 -16.52
CA SER A 55 26.98 -8.54 -15.55
C SER A 55 26.83 -7.36 -14.60
N VAL A 56 25.62 -6.80 -14.52
CA VAL A 56 25.30 -5.63 -13.68
C VAL A 56 24.18 -6.01 -12.70
N PRO A 57 24.37 -5.79 -11.39
CA PRO A 57 23.28 -5.95 -10.42
C PRO A 57 22.28 -4.80 -10.56
N CYS A 58 21.01 -5.16 -10.67
CA CYS A 58 19.89 -4.23 -10.73
C CYS A 58 18.93 -4.51 -9.59
N LEU A 59 18.50 -3.47 -8.90
CA LEU A 59 17.40 -3.52 -7.96
C LEU A 59 16.09 -3.34 -8.73
N THR A 60 15.23 -4.35 -8.71
CA THR A 60 13.91 -4.33 -9.33
C THR A 60 12.85 -4.23 -8.24
N VAL A 61 11.99 -3.21 -8.34
CA VAL A 61 10.81 -3.06 -7.49
C VAL A 61 9.61 -3.56 -8.28
N ARG A 62 8.92 -4.56 -7.73
CA ARG A 62 7.72 -5.15 -8.34
C ARG A 62 6.51 -4.96 -7.44
N ASP A 63 5.35 -4.76 -8.04
CA ASP A 63 4.07 -4.79 -7.35
C ASP A 63 3.63 -6.24 -7.02
N ARG A 64 2.47 -6.39 -6.37
CA ARG A 64 1.87 -7.71 -6.09
C ARG A 64 1.46 -8.50 -7.34
N SER A 65 1.24 -7.82 -8.47
CA SER A 65 0.92 -8.48 -9.74
C SER A 65 2.17 -8.97 -10.47
N GLY A 66 3.37 -8.65 -9.96
CA GLY A 66 4.65 -8.94 -10.57
C GLY A 66 5.07 -7.93 -11.65
N ARG A 67 4.31 -6.83 -11.82
CA ARG A 67 4.65 -5.71 -12.69
C ARG A 67 5.81 -4.94 -12.09
N ILE A 68 6.76 -4.56 -12.93
CA ILE A 68 7.90 -3.75 -12.53
C ILE A 68 7.45 -2.29 -12.41
N ASP A 69 7.62 -1.71 -11.23
CA ASP A 69 7.35 -0.29 -10.96
C ASP A 69 8.61 0.56 -11.11
N ALA A 70 9.78 0.03 -10.74
CA ALA A 70 11.06 0.71 -10.87
C ALA A 70 12.21 -0.29 -11.05
N ILE A 71 13.26 0.13 -11.77
CA ILE A 71 14.53 -0.58 -11.88
C ILE A 71 15.65 0.44 -11.63
N ASP A 72 16.56 0.13 -10.70
CA ASP A 72 17.78 0.88 -10.49
C ASP A 72 18.99 -0.04 -10.68
N CYS A 73 19.78 0.21 -11.72
CA CYS A 73 20.96 -0.60 -12.03
C CYS A 73 22.20 0.16 -11.59
N ARG A 74 22.90 -0.39 -10.60
CA ARG A 74 24.13 0.22 -10.13
C ARG A 74 25.32 -0.40 -10.84
N TRP A 75 25.97 0.41 -11.68
CA TRP A 75 27.24 0.07 -12.30
C TRP A 75 28.38 0.26 -11.29
N ASP A 76 28.39 -0.54 -10.22
CA ASP A 76 29.56 -0.64 -9.36
C ASP A 76 30.59 -1.49 -10.11
N ASN A 77 31.46 -0.82 -10.88
CA ASN A 77 32.64 -1.38 -11.57
C ASN A 77 32.52 -2.87 -11.89
N ALA A 78 31.68 -3.20 -12.88
CA ALA A 78 31.41 -4.56 -13.28
C ALA A 78 32.71 -5.37 -13.37
N THR A 79 32.79 -6.48 -12.63
CA THR A 79 33.88 -7.43 -12.75
C THR A 79 33.94 -7.88 -14.21
N HIS A 80 34.93 -7.39 -14.96
CA HIS A 80 35.16 -7.81 -16.34
C HIS A 80 35.64 -9.27 -16.33
N THR A 81 34.70 -10.21 -16.36
CA THR A 81 34.97 -11.61 -16.74
C THR A 81 34.75 -11.77 -18.24
N GLY A 82 35.46 -10.97 -19.04
CA GLY A 82 35.55 -11.20 -20.48
C GLY A 82 36.67 -12.20 -20.79
N PRO A 83 36.53 -13.09 -21.79
CA PRO A 83 37.64 -13.90 -22.25
C PRO A 83 38.73 -12.98 -22.81
N THR A 84 39.91 -12.97 -22.18
CA THR A 84 41.10 -12.29 -22.69
C THR A 84 41.57 -13.00 -23.96
N THR A 85 40.99 -12.66 -25.11
CA THR A 85 41.60 -12.92 -26.42
C THR A 85 42.19 -11.63 -26.96
N GLY A 86 43.33 -11.24 -26.41
CA GLY A 86 44.18 -10.16 -26.92
C GLY A 86 45.46 -10.76 -27.47
N LYS A 87 45.56 -10.86 -28.80
CA LYS A 87 46.72 -11.33 -29.54
C LYS A 87 47.90 -10.36 -29.34
N GLU A 88 49.05 -10.93 -29.00
CA GLU A 88 50.35 -10.28 -29.15
C GLU A 88 50.55 -9.95 -30.63
N HIS A 89 51.04 -8.74 -30.91
CA HIS A 89 51.35 -8.23 -32.22
C HIS A 89 52.76 -7.66 -32.22
#